data_AF-A0A5B7ZR46-F1
#
_entry.id   AF-A0A5B7ZR46-F1
#
_cell.length_a   1.000
_cell.length_b   1.000
_cell.length_c   1.000
_cell.angle_alpha   90.00
_cell.angle_beta   90.00
_cell.angle_gamma   90.00
#
_symmetry.space_group_name_H-M   'P 1'
#
loop_
_entity.id
_entity.type
_entity.pdbx_description
1 polymer ?
#
loop_
_entity_poly.entity_id
_entity_poly.type
_entity_poly.pdbx_seq_one_letter_code
_entity_poly.pdbx_strand_id
1 'polypeptide(L)'
;MHRKTLFLAVTASLALAGAFAYAANQGMLPVRLSAPAAANAAATGSAASLPERSLRGAAAAANGARSAKKPTGPTVDDVGDLDSFGRNVRWLGLATALVQISTDCPSILAEDPTALCQQVNDLAVTTPFAFNDIARIKLPANASNSLLCHWFSPRVAVTFFNPTANPVPGRYSYNPTLTVENPVLNDPALIDATTGAPFNGKLSTGMSASESMQVVVDPGFPITQSLRDSVVCQSGLISKRALVETYGLTAAQADSFFANPTTVRLNVSGSSRFVDYTLYSFGLRIVGD
;
A
#
# COMPACT_ATOMS: atom_id res chain seq x y z
N MET A 1 29.77 12.27 70.14
CA MET A 1 28.75 13.23 69.65
C MET A 1 29.23 13.69 68.27
N HIS A 2 28.60 13.53 67.11
CA HIS A 2 27.25 13.13 66.71
C HIS A 2 27.39 12.61 65.25
N ARG A 3 26.95 11.36 64.99
CA ARG A 3 26.69 10.82 63.65
C ARG A 3 25.39 11.43 63.11
N LYS A 4 25.38 11.91 61.86
CA LYS A 4 24.16 12.23 61.08
C LYS A 4 24.42 11.89 59.61
N THR A 5 24.04 10.68 59.18
CA THR A 5 22.78 10.32 58.48
C THR A 5 22.90 10.40 56.97
N LEU A 6 23.43 9.31 56.42
CA LEU A 6 23.11 8.74 55.11
C LEU A 6 21.66 8.21 55.19
N PHE A 7 20.75 8.61 54.28
CA PHE A 7 19.54 7.89 53.82
C PHE A 7 18.59 8.86 53.10
N LEU A 8 18.28 8.59 51.82
CA LEU A 8 17.07 8.93 51.03
C LEU A 8 17.47 8.96 49.54
N ALA A 9 16.81 8.33 48.58
CA ALA A 9 15.87 7.22 48.53
C ALA A 9 15.89 6.72 47.07
N VAL A 10 15.96 5.40 46.90
CA VAL A 10 15.76 4.69 45.64
C VAL A 10 14.26 4.53 45.44
N THR A 11 13.65 5.35 44.60
CA THR A 11 12.28 5.11 44.07
C THR A 11 12.09 5.86 42.74
N ALA A 12 12.57 5.29 41.64
CA ALA A 12 12.18 5.69 40.28
C ALA A 12 12.48 4.57 39.26
N SER A 13 11.92 3.38 39.47
CA SER A 13 12.14 2.25 38.53
C SER A 13 10.93 1.33 38.35
N LEU A 14 9.70 1.80 38.63
CA LEU A 14 8.47 1.00 38.48
C LEU A 14 7.39 1.63 37.59
N ALA A 15 7.63 2.78 36.95
CA ALA A 15 6.63 3.43 36.09
C ALA A 15 6.76 3.12 34.58
N LEU A 16 7.89 2.57 34.09
CA LEU A 16 8.05 2.25 32.66
C LEU A 16 7.64 0.82 32.25
N ALA A 17 7.45 -0.11 33.19
CA ALA A 17 7.02 -1.48 32.86
C ALA A 17 5.50 -1.59 32.59
N GLY A 18 4.70 -0.57 32.96
CA GLY A 18 3.24 -0.59 32.81
C GLY A 18 2.73 -0.18 31.41
N ALA A 19 3.52 0.58 30.64
CA ALA A 19 3.08 1.11 29.34
C ALA A 19 3.19 0.05 28.22
N PHE A 20 4.15 -0.87 28.30
CA PHE A 20 4.33 -1.92 27.29
C PHE A 20 3.31 -3.08 27.43
N ALA A 21 2.77 -3.32 28.63
CA ALA A 21 1.77 -4.36 28.85
C ALA A 21 0.36 -3.97 28.36
N TYR A 22 0.05 -2.66 28.29
CA TYR A 22 -1.26 -2.18 27.83
C TYR A 22 -1.38 -2.14 26.29
N ALA A 23 -0.27 -1.99 25.57
CA ALA A 23 -0.25 -2.00 24.11
C ALA A 23 -0.28 -3.42 23.50
N ALA A 24 0.19 -4.44 24.23
CA ALA A 24 0.19 -5.84 23.77
C ALA A 24 -1.20 -6.54 23.90
N ASN A 25 -2.13 -6.00 24.68
CA ASN A 25 -3.37 -6.69 25.04
C ASN A 25 -4.66 -6.18 24.34
N GLN A 26 -4.56 -5.24 23.39
CA GLN A 26 -5.72 -4.72 22.63
C GLN A 26 -5.84 -5.27 21.20
N GLY A 27 -5.10 -6.33 20.86
CA GLY A 27 -5.02 -6.86 19.48
C GLY A 27 -5.62 -8.24 19.22
N MET A 28 -6.21 -8.93 20.21
CA MET A 28 -6.79 -10.27 20.01
C MET A 28 -8.24 -10.33 20.52
N LEU A 29 -9.17 -9.83 19.71
CA LEU A 29 -10.55 -10.32 19.75
C LEU A 29 -10.61 -11.60 18.89
N PRO A 30 -11.06 -12.75 19.44
CA PRO A 30 -11.27 -13.95 18.63
C PRO A 30 -12.47 -13.72 17.70
N VAL A 31 -12.21 -13.50 16.42
CA VAL A 31 -13.25 -13.63 15.38
C VAL A 31 -13.65 -15.10 15.32
N ARG A 32 -14.76 -15.44 15.97
CA ARG A 32 -15.44 -16.72 15.78
C ARG A 32 -16.02 -16.76 14.36
N LEU A 33 -15.29 -17.38 13.43
CA LEU A 33 -15.83 -17.85 12.16
C LEU A 33 -16.95 -18.85 12.47
N SER A 34 -18.19 -18.39 12.32
CA SER A 34 -19.39 -19.23 12.36
C SER A 34 -19.94 -19.33 10.95
N ALA A 35 -19.74 -20.47 10.30
CA ALA A 35 -20.53 -20.95 9.18
C ALA A 35 -20.55 -22.50 9.28
N PRO A 36 -21.59 -23.22 8.83
CA PRO A 36 -22.71 -22.79 7.98
C PRO A 36 -24.10 -23.18 8.52
N ALA A 37 -25.16 -22.57 7.99
CA ALA A 37 -26.49 -23.17 7.99
C ALA A 37 -26.98 -23.24 6.54
N ALA A 38 -26.88 -24.44 5.96
CA ALA A 38 -27.56 -24.80 4.74
C ALA A 38 -29.07 -24.82 5.02
N ALA A 39 -29.84 -24.05 4.26
CA ALA A 39 -31.28 -24.21 4.18
C ALA A 39 -31.62 -24.70 2.76
N ASN A 40 -31.65 -26.02 2.61
CA ASN A 40 -32.49 -26.68 1.62
C ASN A 40 -33.94 -26.52 2.08
N ALA A 41 -34.77 -25.86 1.29
CA ALA A 41 -36.21 -26.04 1.33
C ALA A 41 -36.70 -26.23 -0.11
N ALA A 42 -36.95 -27.50 -0.43
CA ALA A 42 -37.70 -27.91 -1.59
C ALA A 42 -39.14 -27.35 -1.50
N ALA A 43 -39.65 -26.84 -2.61
CA ALA A 43 -41.08 -26.70 -2.84
C ALA A 43 -41.42 -27.49 -4.12
N THR A 44 -41.94 -28.68 -3.87
CA THR A 44 -42.62 -29.56 -4.82
C THR A 44 -43.85 -28.89 -5.43
N GLY A 45 -43.94 -28.96 -6.76
CA GLY A 45 -45.14 -29.32 -7.51
C GLY A 45 -46.40 -28.46 -7.39
N SER A 46 -46.74 -27.78 -8.49
CA SER A 46 -48.07 -27.97 -9.09
C SER A 46 -48.07 -27.53 -10.55
N ALA A 47 -48.18 -28.52 -11.44
CA ALA A 47 -48.42 -28.33 -12.86
C ALA A 47 -49.91 -27.96 -13.05
N ALA A 48 -50.17 -26.71 -13.42
CA ALA A 48 -51.46 -26.28 -13.94
C ALA A 48 -51.31 -26.02 -15.44
N SER A 49 -51.95 -26.91 -16.20
CA SER A 49 -52.14 -26.88 -17.65
C SER A 49 -52.71 -25.54 -18.15
N LEU A 50 -52.08 -24.96 -19.18
CA LEU A 50 -52.68 -23.95 -20.04
C LEU A 50 -52.69 -24.46 -21.49
N PRO A 51 -53.74 -24.16 -22.27
CA PRO A 51 -54.10 -24.92 -23.46
C PRO A 51 -53.17 -24.63 -24.65
N GLU A 52 -52.78 -25.69 -25.36
CA GLU A 52 -52.21 -25.64 -26.71
C GLU A 52 -53.21 -24.97 -27.66
N ARG A 53 -53.06 -23.66 -27.87
CA ARG A 53 -53.76 -22.94 -28.93
C ARG A 53 -52.77 -22.67 -30.06
N SER A 54 -52.92 -23.49 -31.09
CA SER A 54 -52.37 -23.39 -32.44
C SER A 54 -51.52 -22.14 -32.77
N LEU A 55 -50.20 -22.32 -32.87
CA LEU A 55 -49.32 -21.42 -33.63
C LEU A 55 -48.92 -22.09 -34.95
N ARG A 56 -49.91 -22.44 -35.77
CA ARG A 56 -49.73 -22.56 -37.23
C ARG A 56 -50.07 -21.20 -37.83
N GLY A 57 -49.10 -20.29 -37.84
CA GLY A 57 -49.30 -18.95 -38.38
C GLY A 57 -48.27 -17.91 -37.94
N ALA A 58 -46.97 -18.23 -38.00
CA ALA A 58 -45.92 -17.23 -37.83
C ALA A 58 -44.74 -17.43 -38.81
N ALA A 59 -44.96 -18.16 -39.90
CA ALA A 59 -44.04 -18.23 -41.03
C ALA A 59 -44.38 -17.14 -42.07
N ALA A 60 -44.48 -15.88 -41.63
CA ALA A 60 -44.63 -14.70 -42.50
C ALA A 60 -44.36 -13.40 -41.74
N ALA A 61 -43.27 -13.33 -40.97
CA ALA A 61 -42.75 -12.06 -40.42
C ALA A 61 -41.22 -12.03 -40.29
N ALA A 62 -40.53 -12.91 -41.02
CA ALA A 62 -39.08 -13.02 -41.01
C ALA A 62 -38.45 -12.26 -42.19
N ASN A 63 -38.72 -10.97 -42.33
CA ASN A 63 -38.01 -10.08 -43.29
C ASN A 63 -38.12 -8.60 -42.91
N GLY A 64 -37.83 -8.28 -41.65
CA GLY A 64 -37.85 -6.88 -41.19
C GLY A 64 -37.12 -6.60 -39.88
N ALA A 65 -36.47 -7.59 -39.27
CA ALA A 65 -35.55 -7.34 -38.17
C ALA A 65 -34.31 -6.66 -38.74
N ARG A 66 -34.32 -5.33 -38.81
CA ARG A 66 -33.12 -4.51 -38.95
C ARG A 66 -32.12 -5.10 -37.97
N SER A 67 -30.99 -5.56 -38.49
CA SER A 67 -29.84 -5.99 -37.69
C SER A 67 -29.54 -4.83 -36.74
N ALA A 68 -29.95 -4.96 -35.49
CA ALA A 68 -29.65 -3.96 -34.47
C ALA A 68 -28.13 -3.93 -34.42
N LYS A 69 -27.55 -2.78 -34.78
CA LYS A 69 -26.11 -2.57 -34.77
C LYS A 69 -25.65 -2.99 -33.38
N LYS A 70 -24.85 -4.06 -33.29
CA LYS A 70 -24.29 -4.53 -32.02
C LYS A 70 -23.71 -3.29 -31.34
N PRO A 71 -24.10 -2.98 -30.08
CA PRO A 71 -23.61 -1.80 -29.41
C PRO A 71 -22.08 -1.82 -29.54
N THR A 72 -21.54 -0.71 -30.04
CA THR A 72 -20.09 -0.54 -30.11
C THR A 72 -19.55 -0.76 -28.70
N GLY A 73 -18.54 -1.62 -28.58
CA GLY A 73 -17.85 -1.79 -27.30
C GLY A 73 -17.33 -0.43 -26.79
N PRO A 74 -17.03 -0.33 -25.49
CA PRO A 74 -16.50 0.91 -24.94
C PRO A 74 -15.23 1.33 -25.69
N THR A 75 -15.05 2.64 -25.79
CA THR A 75 -13.86 3.27 -26.35
C THR A 75 -12.92 3.68 -25.22
N VAL A 76 -11.71 4.10 -25.57
CA VAL A 76 -10.76 4.68 -24.62
C VAL A 76 -11.35 5.90 -23.91
N ASP A 77 -12.17 6.71 -24.60
CA ASP A 77 -12.82 7.89 -24.02
C ASP A 77 -13.91 7.51 -23.00
N ASP A 78 -14.52 6.32 -23.15
CA ASP A 78 -15.57 5.85 -22.24
C ASP A 78 -15.02 5.33 -20.91
N VAL A 79 -13.84 4.68 -20.92
CA VAL A 79 -13.36 3.91 -19.77
C VAL A 79 -11.93 4.25 -19.33
N GLY A 80 -11.22 5.10 -20.07
CA GLY A 80 -9.84 5.50 -19.81
C GLY A 80 -8.81 4.41 -20.14
N ASP A 81 -8.95 3.22 -19.57
CA ASP A 81 -8.08 2.07 -19.84
C ASP A 81 -8.88 0.94 -20.50
N LEU A 82 -8.87 0.93 -21.83
CA LEU A 82 -9.62 -0.04 -22.61
C LEU A 82 -9.03 -1.47 -22.49
N ASP A 83 -7.72 -1.60 -22.25
CA ASP A 83 -7.04 -2.89 -22.22
C ASP A 83 -7.44 -3.73 -20.99
N SER A 84 -7.67 -3.08 -19.85
CA SER A 84 -8.12 -3.73 -18.61
C SER A 84 -9.64 -3.87 -18.50
N PHE A 85 -10.41 -3.17 -19.35
CA PHE A 85 -11.87 -3.19 -19.28
C PHE A 85 -12.46 -4.61 -19.45
N GLY A 86 -13.33 -5.00 -18.51
CA GLY A 86 -14.01 -6.30 -18.53
C GLY A 86 -13.15 -7.48 -18.08
N ARG A 87 -11.90 -7.25 -17.65
CA ARG A 87 -11.03 -8.29 -17.08
C ARG A 87 -11.29 -8.51 -15.59
N ASN A 88 -10.90 -9.69 -15.11
CA ASN A 88 -11.06 -10.07 -13.70
C ASN A 88 -9.87 -9.61 -12.87
N VAL A 89 -10.14 -8.97 -11.74
CA VAL A 89 -9.08 -8.59 -10.79
C VAL A 89 -8.49 -9.82 -10.13
N ARG A 90 -7.16 -9.95 -10.16
CA ARG A 90 -6.37 -11.00 -9.53
C ARG A 90 -5.53 -10.43 -8.40
N TRP A 91 -5.57 -11.06 -7.24
CA TRP A 91 -4.67 -10.73 -6.13
C TRP A 91 -3.31 -11.38 -6.36
N LEU A 92 -2.27 -10.56 -6.49
CA LEU A 92 -0.95 -11.02 -6.91
C LEU A 92 0.04 -11.15 -5.75
N GLY A 93 -0.21 -10.47 -4.63
CA GLY A 93 0.58 -10.64 -3.43
C GLY A 93 0.36 -9.55 -2.38
N LEU A 94 0.92 -9.80 -1.20
CA LEU A 94 1.03 -8.87 -0.09
C LEU A 94 2.47 -8.93 0.41
N ALA A 95 3.09 -7.77 0.61
CA ALA A 95 4.32 -7.64 1.36
C ALA A 95 4.15 -6.55 2.42
N THR A 96 4.79 -6.74 3.55
CA THR A 96 4.71 -5.84 4.69
C THR A 96 6.09 -5.42 5.13
N ALA A 97 6.24 -4.16 5.53
CA ALA A 97 7.44 -3.65 6.16
C ALA A 97 7.10 -2.95 7.47
N LEU A 98 8.06 -2.94 8.37
CA LEU A 98 8.05 -2.14 9.58
C LEU A 98 9.32 -1.29 9.57
N VAL A 99 9.17 0.03 9.67
CA VAL A 99 10.28 0.94 9.86
C VAL A 99 10.06 1.76 11.12
N GLN A 100 11.16 2.10 11.77
CA GLN A 100 11.18 2.85 13.02
C GLN A 100 12.09 4.07 12.85
N ILE A 101 11.70 5.17 13.48
CA ILE A 101 12.55 6.36 13.62
C ILE A 101 12.59 6.64 15.10
N SER A 102 13.77 6.64 15.70
CA SER A 102 13.88 6.63 17.16
C SER A 102 15.16 7.29 17.63
N THR A 103 15.10 7.85 18.83
CA THR A 103 16.26 8.26 19.63
C THR A 103 17.06 7.08 20.19
N ASP A 104 16.57 5.83 20.09
CA ASP A 104 17.25 4.64 20.61
C ASP A 104 17.23 3.45 19.63
N CYS A 105 17.75 3.65 18.41
CA CYS A 105 17.96 2.55 17.49
C CYS A 105 18.96 1.48 17.98
N PRO A 106 20.02 1.78 18.75
CA PRO A 106 20.93 0.74 19.26
C PRO A 106 20.21 -0.34 20.07
N SER A 107 19.27 0.03 20.95
CA SER A 107 18.48 -0.97 21.69
C SER A 107 17.58 -1.78 20.77
N ILE A 108 16.90 -1.12 19.82
CA ILE A 108 16.04 -1.79 18.82
C ILE A 108 16.85 -2.81 18.00
N LEU A 109 18.04 -2.44 17.54
CA LEU A 109 18.92 -3.30 16.75
C LEU A 109 19.61 -4.40 17.57
N ALA A 110 19.77 -4.20 18.87
CA ALA A 110 20.25 -5.23 19.78
C ALA A 110 19.20 -6.34 19.98
N GLU A 111 17.91 -5.99 19.97
CA GLU A 111 16.79 -6.94 20.03
C GLU A 111 16.51 -7.60 18.67
N ASP A 112 16.51 -6.82 17.59
CA ASP A 112 16.33 -7.30 16.22
C ASP A 112 17.36 -6.65 15.28
N PRO A 113 18.47 -7.35 14.97
CA PRO A 113 19.50 -6.86 14.04
C PRO A 113 19.00 -6.61 12.61
N THR A 114 17.80 -7.08 12.26
CA THR A 114 17.18 -6.89 10.93
C THR A 114 16.18 -5.73 10.91
N ALA A 115 15.91 -5.10 12.05
CA ALA A 115 14.99 -3.99 12.14
C ALA A 115 15.46 -2.79 11.31
N LEU A 116 14.52 -2.14 10.63
CA LEU A 116 14.76 -0.94 9.86
C LEU A 116 14.58 0.27 10.78
N CYS A 117 15.68 0.81 11.33
CA CYS A 117 15.64 1.92 12.28
C CYS A 117 16.50 3.10 11.82
N GLN A 118 15.93 4.30 11.82
CA GLN A 118 16.66 5.56 11.63
C GLN A 118 16.89 6.22 13.00
N GLN A 119 18.16 6.38 13.36
CA GLN A 119 18.55 7.09 14.57
C GLN A 119 18.29 8.58 14.44
N VAL A 120 17.66 9.17 15.47
CA VAL A 120 17.53 10.61 15.68
C VAL A 120 18.52 11.01 16.77
N ASN A 121 19.56 11.75 16.40
CA ASN A 121 20.61 12.17 17.35
C ASN A 121 20.24 13.44 18.12
N ASP A 122 19.49 14.34 17.49
CA ASP A 122 19.00 15.58 18.09
C ASP A 122 17.59 15.85 17.57
N LEU A 123 16.64 15.92 18.49
CA LEU A 123 15.23 16.20 18.20
C LEU A 123 15.04 17.58 17.55
N ALA A 124 15.89 18.57 17.85
CA ALA A 124 15.76 19.91 17.31
C ALA A 124 16.25 20.03 15.86
N VAL A 125 16.99 19.03 15.36
CA VAL A 125 17.54 18.97 14.00
C VAL A 125 16.66 18.07 13.13
N THR A 126 16.41 18.50 11.90
CA THR A 126 15.70 17.66 10.93
C THR A 126 16.54 16.44 10.60
N THR A 127 16.03 15.26 10.91
CA THR A 127 16.65 13.97 10.56
C THR A 127 15.97 13.42 9.32
N PRO A 128 16.64 13.41 8.14
CA PRO A 128 16.14 12.72 6.97
C PRO A 128 16.27 11.21 7.14
N PHE A 129 15.41 10.45 6.46
CA PHE A 129 15.51 9.01 6.37
C PHE A 129 15.19 8.54 4.95
N ALA A 130 15.81 7.43 4.56
CA ALA A 130 15.50 6.73 3.33
C ALA A 130 15.78 5.24 3.52
N PHE A 131 14.74 4.43 3.38
CA PHE A 131 14.83 2.99 3.38
C PHE A 131 14.42 2.47 2.01
N ASN A 132 15.31 1.73 1.36
CA ASN A 132 15.05 1.14 0.06
C ASN A 132 14.80 -0.36 0.23
N ASP A 133 13.91 -0.91 -0.60
CA ASP A 133 13.63 -2.34 -0.65
C ASP A 133 13.22 -2.94 0.71
N ILE A 134 12.35 -2.21 1.42
CA ILE A 134 11.86 -2.59 2.75
C ILE A 134 10.85 -3.75 2.69
N ALA A 135 10.25 -3.95 1.52
CA ALA A 135 9.36 -5.05 1.21
C ALA A 135 9.43 -5.33 -0.30
N ARG A 136 9.25 -6.58 -0.71
CA ARG A 136 9.30 -6.97 -2.13
C ARG A 136 8.26 -8.03 -2.48
N ILE A 137 7.76 -7.95 -3.71
CA ILE A 137 6.87 -8.95 -4.33
C ILE A 137 7.51 -9.36 -5.65
N LYS A 138 7.73 -10.66 -5.83
CA LYS A 138 8.16 -11.24 -7.11
C LYS A 138 6.94 -11.79 -7.82
N LEU A 139 6.61 -11.20 -8.96
CA LEU A 139 5.52 -11.61 -9.83
C LEU A 139 6.08 -12.54 -10.91
N PRO A 140 5.45 -13.71 -11.15
CA PRO A 140 5.83 -14.57 -12.27
C PRO A 140 5.49 -13.89 -13.60
N ALA A 141 6.02 -14.45 -14.69
CA ALA A 141 5.57 -14.14 -16.04
C ALA A 141 4.04 -14.27 -16.15
N ASN A 142 3.39 -13.36 -16.90
CA ASN A 142 1.94 -13.37 -17.10
C ASN A 142 1.12 -13.28 -15.80
N ALA A 143 1.68 -12.63 -14.77
CA ALA A 143 0.95 -12.36 -13.53
C ALA A 143 -0.26 -11.43 -13.76
N SER A 144 -0.17 -10.55 -14.76
CA SER A 144 -1.23 -9.63 -15.16
C SER A 144 -1.25 -9.49 -16.69
N ASN A 145 -2.39 -9.10 -17.26
CA ASN A 145 -2.56 -8.94 -18.70
C ASN A 145 -2.15 -7.56 -19.21
N SER A 146 -2.54 -6.51 -18.50
CA SER A 146 -2.44 -5.12 -18.97
C SER A 146 -2.22 -4.09 -17.86
N LEU A 147 -2.57 -4.43 -16.62
CA LEU A 147 -2.54 -3.48 -15.50
C LEU A 147 -2.00 -4.12 -14.23
N LEU A 148 -1.05 -3.48 -13.58
CA LEU A 148 -0.72 -3.69 -12.17
C LEU A 148 -1.25 -2.51 -11.39
N CYS A 149 -1.87 -2.80 -10.26
CA CYS A 149 -2.36 -1.80 -9.33
C CYS A 149 -1.89 -2.10 -7.90
N HIS A 150 -1.44 -1.06 -7.19
CA HIS A 150 -1.11 -1.11 -5.78
C HIS A 150 -2.33 -0.83 -4.89
N TRP A 151 -2.32 -1.43 -3.71
CA TRP A 151 -3.17 -1.05 -2.60
C TRP A 151 -2.30 -0.96 -1.35
N PHE A 152 -2.14 0.27 -0.88
CA PHE A 152 -1.39 0.57 0.33
C PHE A 152 -2.28 0.62 1.56
N SER A 153 -1.72 0.17 2.67
CA SER A 153 -2.35 0.24 3.99
C SER A 153 -1.32 0.73 5.02
N PRO A 154 -0.87 1.99 4.94
CA PRO A 154 -0.03 2.59 5.96
C PRO A 154 -0.74 2.62 7.31
N ARG A 155 -0.03 2.22 8.35
CA ARG A 155 -0.37 2.55 9.74
C ARG A 155 0.86 3.20 10.36
N VAL A 156 0.71 4.45 10.73
CA VAL A 156 1.75 5.29 11.30
C VAL A 156 1.32 5.69 12.71
N ALA A 157 2.24 5.62 13.65
CA ALA A 157 2.14 6.27 14.95
C ALA A 157 3.41 7.08 15.17
N VAL A 158 3.27 8.38 15.41
CA VAL A 158 4.38 9.33 15.63
C VAL A 158 4.22 9.94 17.00
N THR A 159 5.25 9.86 17.82
CA THR A 159 5.33 10.56 19.10
C THR A 159 6.29 11.73 18.97
N PHE A 160 5.73 12.93 19.02
CA PHE A 160 6.47 14.16 19.05
C PHE A 160 6.88 14.50 20.48
N PHE A 161 8.08 15.04 20.65
CA PHE A 161 8.58 15.48 21.95
C PHE A 161 9.47 16.71 21.80
N ASN A 162 9.29 17.68 22.69
CA ASN A 162 10.05 18.92 22.72
C ASN A 162 10.87 19.02 24.02
N PRO A 163 12.19 18.81 23.98
CA PRO A 163 13.06 18.94 25.14
C PRO A 163 13.46 20.40 25.44
N THR A 164 13.04 21.37 24.62
CA THR A 164 13.44 22.79 24.75
C THR A 164 12.52 23.56 25.70
N ALA A 165 12.86 24.82 26.00
CA ALA A 165 12.11 25.65 26.95
C ALA A 165 10.88 26.36 26.36
N ASN A 166 10.70 26.38 25.03
CA ASN A 166 9.60 27.09 24.36
C ASN A 166 8.81 26.13 23.46
N PRO A 167 7.51 26.36 23.21
CA PRO A 167 6.75 25.58 22.23
C PRO A 167 7.41 25.59 20.85
N VAL A 168 7.45 24.43 20.19
CA VAL A 168 8.07 24.27 18.86
C VAL A 168 7.16 23.50 17.90
N PRO A 169 7.27 23.73 16.58
CA PRO A 169 6.60 22.89 15.60
C PRO A 169 7.34 21.56 15.41
N GLY A 170 6.74 20.47 15.87
CA GLY A 170 7.14 19.12 15.50
C GLY A 170 6.65 18.77 14.09
N ARG A 171 7.47 18.05 13.33
CA ARG A 171 7.21 17.70 11.94
C ARG A 171 7.62 16.29 11.62
N TYR A 172 6.77 15.60 10.87
CA TYR A 172 7.06 14.29 10.32
C TYR A 172 6.46 14.19 8.92
N SER A 173 7.22 13.68 7.96
CA SER A 173 6.71 13.40 6.63
C SER A 173 7.29 12.10 6.10
N TYR A 174 6.52 11.41 5.26
CA TYR A 174 6.99 10.24 4.53
C TYR A 174 6.42 10.20 3.11
N ASN A 175 7.20 9.62 2.22
CA ASN A 175 6.91 9.48 0.80
C ASN A 175 7.26 8.05 0.36
N PRO A 176 6.27 7.17 0.16
CA PRO A 176 6.52 5.85 -0.40
C PRO A 176 6.80 5.93 -1.91
N THR A 177 7.69 5.08 -2.39
CA THR A 177 7.90 4.85 -3.82
C THR A 177 7.96 3.37 -4.12
N LEU A 178 7.63 2.97 -5.34
CA LEU A 178 7.81 1.61 -5.82
C LEU A 178 8.86 1.56 -6.92
N THR A 179 9.85 0.69 -6.75
CA THR A 179 10.79 0.32 -7.81
C THR A 179 10.30 -0.96 -8.47
N VAL A 180 10.10 -0.90 -9.79
CA VAL A 180 9.65 -2.01 -10.62
C VAL A 180 10.81 -2.47 -11.47
N GLU A 181 11.26 -3.71 -11.26
CA GLU A 181 12.33 -4.35 -12.00
C GLU A 181 11.74 -5.34 -13.00
N ASN A 182 12.12 -5.21 -14.28
CA ASN A 182 11.64 -6.08 -15.35
C ASN A 182 12.74 -6.27 -16.40
N PRO A 183 12.99 -7.50 -16.90
CA PRO A 183 14.03 -7.76 -17.90
C PRO A 183 13.94 -6.93 -19.18
N VAL A 184 12.73 -6.54 -19.60
CA VAL A 184 12.51 -5.70 -20.79
C VAL A 184 13.16 -4.32 -20.63
N LEU A 185 13.24 -3.82 -19.40
CA LEU A 185 13.83 -2.53 -19.09
C LEU A 185 15.38 -2.55 -19.11
N ASN A 186 16.01 -3.72 -19.29
CA ASN A 186 17.48 -3.82 -19.37
C ASN A 186 18.05 -3.39 -20.73
N ASP A 187 17.21 -3.21 -21.75
CA ASP A 187 17.68 -2.74 -23.05
C ASP A 187 18.27 -1.32 -22.92
N PRO A 188 19.58 -1.11 -23.16
CA PRO A 188 20.19 0.22 -23.06
C PRO A 188 19.64 1.22 -24.07
N ALA A 189 18.99 0.76 -25.14
CA ALA A 189 18.31 1.62 -26.11
C ALA A 189 16.94 2.12 -25.61
N LEU A 190 16.41 1.52 -24.55
CA LEU A 190 15.15 1.96 -23.94
C LEU A 190 15.43 3.14 -23.00
N ILE A 191 15.11 4.34 -23.49
CA ILE A 191 15.29 5.60 -22.75
C ILE A 191 13.99 5.97 -22.05
N ASP A 192 14.09 6.30 -20.77
CA ASP A 192 12.98 6.86 -20.02
C ASP A 192 12.73 8.30 -20.47
N ALA A 193 11.59 8.53 -21.13
CA ALA A 193 11.19 9.85 -21.61
C ALA A 193 11.09 10.90 -20.48
N THR A 194 10.91 10.48 -19.22
CA THR A 194 10.81 11.37 -18.06
C THR A 194 12.16 11.87 -17.58
N THR A 195 13.20 11.03 -17.65
CA THR A 195 14.54 11.33 -17.10
C THR A 195 15.59 11.59 -18.16
N GLY A 196 15.35 11.16 -19.40
CA GLY A 196 16.32 11.21 -20.50
C GLY A 196 17.46 10.20 -20.38
N ALA A 197 17.40 9.26 -19.43
CA ALA A 197 18.40 8.24 -19.19
C ALA A 197 17.84 6.83 -19.51
N PRO A 198 18.71 5.83 -19.79
CA PRO A 198 18.26 4.45 -19.92
C PRO A 198 17.60 3.93 -18.64
N PHE A 199 16.58 3.07 -18.78
CA PHE A 199 15.90 2.48 -17.62
C PHE A 199 16.81 1.59 -16.76
N ASN A 200 17.85 0.97 -17.35
CA ASN A 200 18.82 0.13 -16.64
C ASN A 200 18.13 -0.96 -15.77
N GLY A 201 17.10 -1.60 -16.33
CA GLY A 201 16.40 -2.73 -15.72
C GLY A 201 15.30 -2.37 -14.73
N LYS A 202 15.09 -1.08 -14.44
CA LYS A 202 14.14 -0.65 -13.43
C LYS A 202 13.45 0.66 -13.76
N LEU A 203 12.29 0.84 -13.14
CA LEU A 203 11.50 2.06 -13.20
C LEU A 203 11.04 2.41 -11.79
N SER A 204 11.02 3.70 -11.45
CA SER A 204 10.57 4.17 -10.13
C SER A 204 9.29 4.98 -10.28
N THR A 205 8.32 4.69 -9.41
CA THR A 205 7.03 5.38 -9.38
C THR A 205 6.84 6.07 -8.03
N GLY A 206 6.45 7.34 -8.06
CA GLY A 206 5.99 8.06 -6.86
C GLY A 206 4.56 7.62 -6.51
N MET A 207 4.27 7.46 -5.23
CA MET A 207 2.98 6.98 -4.76
C MET A 207 2.17 8.11 -4.09
N SER A 208 0.84 8.03 -4.15
CA SER A 208 -0.05 9.01 -3.54
C SER A 208 -0.24 8.82 -2.03
N ALA A 209 0.27 7.72 -1.45
CA ALA A 209 0.18 7.43 -0.02
C ALA A 209 1.20 8.21 0.84
N SER A 210 1.61 9.40 0.40
CA SER A 210 2.52 10.29 1.13
C SER A 210 1.77 11.15 2.13
N GLU A 211 2.38 11.46 3.27
CA GLU A 211 1.77 12.29 4.31
C GLU A 211 2.76 13.27 4.93
N SER A 212 2.21 14.34 5.50
CA SER A 212 2.94 15.34 6.27
C SER A 212 2.15 15.72 7.51
N MET A 213 2.72 15.45 8.68
CA MET A 213 2.16 15.74 9.99
C MET A 213 2.93 16.91 10.62
N GLN A 214 2.20 17.87 11.17
CA GLN A 214 2.79 18.98 11.92
C GLN A 214 1.91 19.33 13.12
N VAL A 215 2.54 19.43 14.29
CA VAL A 215 1.90 19.83 15.54
C VAL A 215 2.77 20.83 16.28
N VAL A 216 2.15 21.72 17.05
CA VAL A 216 2.88 22.51 18.06
C VAL A 216 3.01 21.64 19.30
N VAL A 217 4.23 21.51 19.81
CA VAL A 217 4.58 20.65 20.94
C VAL A 217 5.10 21.53 22.07
N ASP A 218 4.40 21.53 23.20
CA ASP A 218 4.82 22.24 24.39
C ASP A 218 6.04 21.57 25.05
N PRO A 219 6.90 22.33 25.73
CA PRO A 219 8.05 21.81 26.47
C PRO A 219 7.70 20.63 27.40
N GLY A 220 8.37 19.49 27.21
CA GLY A 220 8.24 18.32 28.09
C GLY A 220 6.93 17.53 27.95
N PHE A 221 6.01 17.92 27.07
CA PHE A 221 4.74 17.22 26.86
C PHE A 221 4.75 16.44 25.54
N PRO A 222 4.85 15.10 25.56
CA PRO A 222 4.80 14.32 24.34
C PRO A 222 3.39 14.32 23.74
N ILE A 223 3.32 14.37 22.41
CA ILE A 223 2.06 14.28 21.64
C ILE A 223 2.18 13.11 20.69
N THR A 224 1.28 12.14 20.79
CA THR A 224 1.21 11.04 19.82
C THR A 224 0.10 11.27 18.82
N GLN A 225 0.44 11.18 17.53
CA GLN A 225 -0.52 11.13 16.43
C GLN A 225 -0.52 9.76 15.79
N SER A 226 -1.69 9.28 15.37
CA SER A 226 -1.80 8.07 14.58
C SER A 226 -2.60 8.33 13.31
N LEU A 227 -2.10 7.77 12.22
CA LEU A 227 -2.77 7.74 10.92
C LEU A 227 -2.91 6.30 10.47
N ARG A 228 -4.10 5.99 9.97
CA ARG A 228 -4.41 4.73 9.30
C ARG A 228 -5.27 5.06 8.10
N ASP A 229 -4.68 4.98 6.93
CA ASP A 229 -5.39 5.18 5.67
C ASP A 229 -5.11 4.03 4.72
N SER A 230 -5.95 3.85 3.72
CA SER A 230 -5.73 2.89 2.64
C SER A 230 -5.91 3.56 1.31
N VAL A 231 -4.82 3.65 0.56
CA VAL A 231 -4.78 4.29 -0.75
C VAL A 231 -4.74 3.20 -1.81
N VAL A 232 -5.73 3.22 -2.71
CA VAL A 232 -5.85 2.33 -3.86
C VAL A 232 -5.62 3.16 -5.11
N CYS A 233 -4.98 2.57 -6.11
CA CYS A 233 -4.67 3.22 -7.39
C CYS A 233 -5.68 4.26 -7.87
N GLN A 234 -5.24 5.52 -7.86
CA GLN A 234 -5.90 6.58 -8.60
C GLN A 234 -5.47 6.57 -10.08
N SER A 235 -4.25 6.13 -10.38
CA SER A 235 -3.66 6.11 -11.74
C SER A 235 -2.95 4.80 -12.11
N GLY A 236 -3.26 3.69 -11.42
CA GLY A 236 -2.54 2.42 -11.55
C GLY A 236 -1.14 2.43 -10.90
N LEU A 237 -0.49 1.26 -10.83
CA LEU A 237 0.95 1.16 -10.58
C LEU A 237 1.71 1.19 -11.92
N ILE A 238 1.37 0.27 -12.83
CA ILE A 238 1.89 0.19 -14.21
C ILE A 238 0.78 -0.33 -15.11
N SER A 239 0.52 0.32 -16.24
CA SER A 239 -0.36 -0.21 -17.29
C SER A 239 0.36 -0.24 -18.64
N LYS A 240 -0.10 -1.08 -19.59
CA LYS A 240 0.41 -1.05 -20.97
C LYS A 240 0.34 0.35 -21.56
N ARG A 241 -0.79 1.02 -21.36
CA ARG A 241 -0.99 2.40 -21.79
C ARG A 241 0.08 3.33 -21.21
N ALA A 242 0.34 3.29 -19.90
CA ALA A 242 1.38 4.12 -19.29
C ALA A 242 2.78 3.79 -19.81
N LEU A 243 3.09 2.51 -20.01
CA LEU A 243 4.37 2.07 -20.60
C LEU A 243 4.58 2.69 -22.00
N VAL A 244 3.53 2.73 -22.83
CA VAL A 244 3.63 3.30 -24.18
C VAL A 244 3.60 4.83 -24.16
N GLU A 245 2.57 5.43 -23.54
CA GLU A 245 2.29 6.86 -23.65
C GLU A 245 3.18 7.72 -22.74
N THR A 246 3.52 7.23 -21.55
CA THR A 246 4.34 7.98 -20.57
C THR A 246 5.80 7.61 -20.65
N TYR A 247 6.11 6.32 -20.78
CA TYR A 247 7.48 5.82 -20.73
C TYR A 247 8.09 5.56 -22.11
N GLY A 248 7.33 5.72 -23.20
CA GLY A 248 7.84 5.68 -24.56
C GLY A 248 8.15 4.27 -25.09
N LEU A 249 7.67 3.21 -24.43
CA LEU A 249 7.82 1.85 -24.93
C LEU A 249 6.97 1.63 -26.19
N THR A 250 7.41 0.75 -27.08
CA THR A 250 6.55 0.23 -28.15
C THR A 250 5.47 -0.70 -27.57
N ALA A 251 4.37 -0.89 -28.29
CA ALA A 251 3.32 -1.85 -27.89
C ALA A 251 3.88 -3.26 -27.65
N ALA A 252 4.82 -3.72 -28.50
CA ALA A 252 5.46 -5.02 -28.34
C ALA A 252 6.33 -5.11 -27.08
N GLN A 253 7.02 -4.03 -26.70
CA GLN A 253 7.77 -3.97 -25.45
C GLN A 253 6.84 -3.95 -24.24
N ALA A 254 5.71 -3.23 -24.31
CA ALA A 254 4.69 -3.25 -23.27
C ALA A 254 4.05 -4.64 -23.10
N ASP A 255 3.76 -5.35 -24.20
CA ASP A 255 3.31 -6.75 -24.14
C ASP A 255 4.37 -7.65 -23.51
N SER A 256 5.62 -7.51 -23.94
CA SER A 256 6.76 -8.26 -23.40
C SER A 256 6.95 -7.99 -21.90
N PHE A 257 6.72 -6.76 -21.43
CA PHE A 257 6.83 -6.41 -20.02
C PHE A 257 5.91 -7.30 -19.16
N PHE A 258 4.64 -7.44 -19.54
CA PHE A 258 3.67 -8.28 -18.81
C PHE A 258 3.89 -9.79 -19.03
N ALA A 259 4.49 -10.18 -20.15
CA ALA A 259 4.88 -11.56 -20.43
C ALA A 259 6.10 -12.04 -19.63
N ASN A 260 6.86 -11.12 -19.01
CA ASN A 260 8.08 -11.42 -18.25
C ASN A 260 7.87 -11.28 -16.73
N PRO A 261 8.68 -12.00 -15.92
CA PRO A 261 8.63 -11.85 -14.47
C PRO A 261 9.01 -10.43 -14.06
N THR A 262 8.32 -9.90 -13.04
CA THR A 262 8.50 -8.54 -12.54
C THR A 262 8.75 -8.57 -11.03
N THR A 263 9.73 -7.82 -10.53
CA THR A 263 9.90 -7.63 -9.09
C THR A 263 9.50 -6.21 -8.72
N VAL A 264 8.60 -6.07 -7.75
CA VAL A 264 8.21 -4.77 -7.20
C VAL A 264 8.79 -4.63 -5.81
N ARG A 265 9.52 -3.54 -5.57
CA ARG A 265 10.16 -3.22 -4.29
C ARG A 265 9.57 -1.93 -3.74
N LEU A 266 9.27 -1.94 -2.45
CA LEU A 266 8.82 -0.77 -1.72
C LEU A 266 10.02 -0.03 -1.14
N ASN A 267 10.00 1.29 -1.30
CA ASN A 267 10.91 2.20 -0.62
C ASN A 267 10.09 3.24 0.14
N VAL A 268 10.69 3.84 1.18
CA VAL A 268 10.13 5.01 1.84
C VAL A 268 11.25 5.98 2.19
N SER A 269 11.02 7.26 1.91
CA SER A 269 11.89 8.34 2.38
C SER A 269 11.07 9.42 3.06
N GLY A 270 11.74 10.28 3.81
CA GLY A 270 11.06 11.35 4.52
C GLY A 270 11.97 12.10 5.48
N SER A 271 11.36 12.80 6.40
CA SER A 271 12.09 13.55 7.42
C SER A 271 11.32 13.65 8.73
N SER A 272 12.04 13.83 9.81
CA SER A 272 11.48 13.99 11.15
C SER A 272 12.17 15.14 11.89
N ARG A 273 11.43 15.86 12.72
CA ARG A 273 11.94 16.89 13.63
C ARG A 273 11.03 16.96 14.85
N PHE A 274 11.62 16.98 16.03
CA PHE A 274 10.96 16.84 17.33
C PHE A 274 10.12 15.56 17.41
N VAL A 275 10.60 14.49 16.80
CA VAL A 275 10.00 13.16 16.82
C VAL A 275 10.90 12.26 17.65
N ASP A 276 10.40 11.82 18.80
CA ASP A 276 11.13 10.91 19.68
C ASP A 276 11.05 9.47 19.18
N TYR A 277 9.86 9.09 18.71
CA TYR A 277 9.60 7.75 18.21
C TYR A 277 8.54 7.75 17.12
N THR A 278 8.78 6.99 16.06
CA THR A 278 7.79 6.62 15.06
C THR A 278 7.79 5.12 14.88
N LEU A 279 6.58 4.54 14.87
CA LEU A 279 6.34 3.20 14.34
C LEU A 279 5.55 3.33 13.04
N TYR A 280 6.17 2.91 11.94
CA TYR A 280 5.54 2.91 10.64
C TYR A 280 5.48 1.50 10.09
N SER A 281 4.27 0.93 10.06
CA SER A 281 3.99 -0.33 9.40
C SER A 281 3.30 -0.05 8.06
N PHE A 282 3.73 -0.75 7.02
CA PHE A 282 3.20 -0.55 5.68
C PHE A 282 2.89 -1.86 5.00
N GLY A 283 1.63 -2.05 4.58
CA GLY A 283 1.22 -3.16 3.74
C GLY A 283 1.10 -2.73 2.28
N LEU A 284 1.88 -3.33 1.40
CA LEU A 284 1.75 -3.26 -0.06
C LEU A 284 1.03 -4.51 -0.56
N ARG A 285 -0.17 -4.36 -1.09
CA ARG A 285 -0.81 -5.38 -1.93
C ARG A 285 -0.70 -4.99 -3.39
N ILE A 286 -0.53 -5.98 -4.25
CA ILE A 286 -0.59 -5.79 -5.71
C ILE A 286 -1.75 -6.62 -6.25
N VAL A 287 -2.54 -6.00 -7.12
CA VAL A 287 -3.53 -6.66 -7.94
C VAL A 287 -3.19 -6.48 -9.42
N GLY A 288 -3.66 -7.39 -10.26
CA GLY A 288 -3.60 -7.26 -11.71
C GLY A 288 -4.88 -7.76 -12.37
N ASP A 289 -4.89 -7.83 -13.69
CA ASP A 289 -6.03 -8.18 -14.52
C ASP A 289 -5.78 -9.37 -15.45
#